data_AF-A0A2G9RG94-F1
#
_entry.id   AF-A0A2G9RG94-F1
#
_cell.length_a   1.000
_cell.length_b   1.000
_cell.length_c   1.000
_cell.angle_alpha   90.00
_cell.angle_beta   90.00
_cell.angle_gamma   90.00
#
_symmetry.space_group_name_H-M   'P 1'
#
loop_
_entity.id
_entity.type
_entity.pdbx_description
1 polymer ?
#
loop_
_entity_poly.entity_id
_entity_poly.type
_entity_poly.pdbx_seq_one_letter_code
_entity_poly.pdbx_strand_id
1 'polypeptide(L)'
;MNDKPPEEWNTGTRTRKTKAKYSDLRDNPIPLREKQSMREAQQTGSTRFWIPFTQKNCSCLRPAWAKSLQILATMKLWQKTLIAIRGKFGSSISSYFSFLRFLMLLNFMSFLLTTGLVIIPTALLNGSTHRLHAAPRGNVTSLPIRSFHALLDVFTGEGFMEDTYLFYGHYSEMTGSDSSFNTQVAYLLTPLFFLSMCGLGLLQSTVKGITQRRIRTRDYRTPISTRVFAGWDFCVRGAGTSLLKQRSLSNDLKSHLAEECWYWKNSQMSVNERVRVLILRVLLNCVILAMMAGGFYCIYAATGVSQDYQQKSGNPVAGLVIQFLAPIVISLVLFILPRFFMLLVKFEGQSPRVEITLTLIRCVFLRLGALGIFFFSLGQKFLCLGGSPAPCKTYGYNPEFK
;
A
#
# COMPACT_ATOMS: atom_id res chain seq x y z
N MET A 1 42.03 -8.77 51.28
CA MET A 1 40.90 -9.67 50.95
C MET A 1 39.62 -8.86 51.11
N ASN A 2 38.99 -8.41 50.03
CA ASN A 2 37.90 -9.12 49.34
C ASN A 2 36.85 -9.67 50.33
N ASP A 3 35.69 -9.02 50.44
CA ASP A 3 34.47 -9.55 49.81
C ASP A 3 33.31 -8.53 49.77
N LYS A 4 32.70 -8.46 48.59
CA LYS A 4 31.34 -8.00 48.22
C LYS A 4 30.52 -9.29 47.97
N PRO A 5 29.17 -9.32 47.75
CA PRO A 5 28.07 -8.37 47.97
C PRO A 5 26.83 -9.12 48.63
N PRO A 6 25.50 -8.84 48.42
CA PRO A 6 24.81 -8.46 47.19
C PRO A 6 24.06 -7.10 47.23
N GLU A 7 23.92 -6.56 46.03
CA GLU A 7 23.10 -5.42 45.65
C GLU A 7 21.62 -5.81 45.56
N GLU A 8 20.74 -5.04 46.21
CA GLU A 8 19.32 -4.99 45.90
C GLU A 8 18.96 -3.67 45.19
N TRP A 9 18.12 -3.83 44.18
CA TRP A 9 17.80 -2.88 43.12
C TRP A 9 17.08 -1.63 43.60
N ASN A 10 17.65 -0.44 43.36
CA ASN A 10 16.96 0.85 43.54
C ASN A 10 16.89 1.64 42.23
N THR A 11 16.19 1.08 41.23
CA THR A 11 15.90 1.73 39.94
C THR A 11 14.65 2.62 39.95
N GLY A 12 13.88 2.64 41.06
CA GLY A 12 12.60 3.37 41.16
C GLY A 12 12.71 4.86 41.48
N THR A 13 13.79 5.31 42.11
CA THR A 13 13.91 6.69 42.63
C THR A 13 14.44 7.70 41.61
N ARG A 14 15.15 7.24 40.56
CA ARG A 14 15.79 8.14 39.57
C ARG A 14 14.83 8.67 38.49
N THR A 15 13.85 7.87 38.10
CA THR A 15 12.84 8.20 37.06
C THR A 15 11.73 9.12 37.59
N ARG A 16 11.38 9.03 38.88
CA ARG A 16 10.40 9.94 39.49
C ARG A 16 10.98 11.36 39.67
N LYS A 17 12.25 11.45 40.06
CA LYS A 17 12.99 12.73 40.20
C LYS A 17 13.20 13.46 38.87
N THR A 18 13.40 12.76 37.75
CA THR A 18 13.58 13.40 36.43
C THR A 18 12.27 13.93 35.83
N LYS A 19 11.14 13.26 36.09
CA LYS A 19 9.82 13.75 35.65
C LYS A 19 9.34 14.96 36.44
N ALA A 20 9.50 14.97 37.77
CA ALA A 20 9.18 16.12 38.60
C ALA A 20 10.02 17.35 38.21
N LYS A 21 11.31 17.14 37.90
CA LYS A 21 12.22 18.22 37.48
C LYS A 21 11.89 18.83 36.10
N TYR A 22 11.23 18.08 35.22
CA TYR A 22 10.81 18.56 33.89
C TYR A 22 9.54 19.43 33.96
N SER A 23 8.62 19.16 34.90
CA SER A 23 7.48 20.05 35.18
C SER A 23 7.95 21.35 35.82
N ASP A 24 8.88 21.28 36.79
CA ASP A 24 9.37 22.47 37.50
C ASP A 24 10.05 23.50 36.58
N LEU A 25 10.75 23.07 35.52
CA LEU A 25 11.35 24.00 34.55
C LEU A 25 10.33 24.61 33.56
N ARG A 26 9.20 23.93 33.33
CA ARG A 26 8.16 24.42 32.43
C ARG A 26 7.38 25.55 33.08
N ASP A 27 7.14 25.43 34.39
CA ASP A 27 6.27 26.33 35.16
C ASP A 27 7.00 27.56 35.70
N ASN A 28 8.35 27.58 35.70
CA ASN A 28 9.12 28.76 36.08
C ASN A 28 9.15 29.85 35.00
N PRO A 29 8.87 31.12 35.32
CA PRO A 29 8.91 32.24 34.37
C PRO A 29 10.36 32.70 34.13
N ILE A 30 11.12 31.92 33.37
CA ILE A 30 12.49 32.23 32.96
C ILE A 30 12.51 32.55 31.45
N PRO A 31 13.26 33.56 30.98
CA PRO A 31 13.39 33.91 29.57
C PRO A 31 13.84 32.72 28.70
N LEU A 32 13.27 32.66 27.48
CA LEU A 32 13.38 31.49 26.58
C LEU A 32 14.84 31.11 26.26
N ARG A 33 15.74 32.10 26.21
CA ARG A 33 17.16 31.93 25.90
C ARG A 33 17.91 31.13 26.97
N GLU A 34 17.56 31.35 28.23
CA GLU A 34 18.17 30.67 29.37
C GLU A 34 17.58 29.25 29.54
N LYS A 35 16.31 29.05 29.16
CA LYS A 35 15.73 27.70 29.02
C LYS A 35 16.37 26.89 27.88
N GLN A 36 16.85 27.54 26.83
CA GLN A 36 17.54 26.88 25.72
C GLN A 36 18.95 26.41 26.13
N SER A 37 19.74 27.27 26.78
CA SER A 37 21.08 26.89 27.26
C SER A 37 21.05 25.75 28.29
N MET A 38 20.07 25.75 29.19
CA MET A 38 19.91 24.65 30.16
C MET A 38 19.47 23.32 29.51
N ARG A 39 18.73 23.37 28.39
CA ARG A 39 18.39 22.17 27.61
C ARG A 39 19.60 21.62 26.85
N GLU A 40 20.45 22.51 26.34
CA GLU A 40 21.68 22.15 25.61
C GLU A 40 22.72 21.53 26.55
N ALA A 41 22.92 22.10 27.74
CA ALA A 41 23.81 21.54 28.76
C ALA A 41 23.38 20.16 29.30
N GLN A 42 22.09 19.81 29.22
CA GLN A 42 21.57 18.51 29.61
C GLN A 42 21.61 17.46 28.49
N GLN A 43 21.60 17.88 27.22
CA GLN A 43 21.69 16.97 26.07
C GLN A 43 23.11 16.43 25.86
N THR A 44 24.14 17.20 26.18
CA THR A 44 25.55 16.76 26.08
C THR A 44 25.95 15.73 27.13
N GLY A 45 25.18 15.57 28.22
CA GLY A 45 25.43 14.59 29.28
C GLY A 45 24.72 13.24 29.15
N SER A 46 23.93 12.99 28.09
CA SER A 46 23.04 11.81 28.01
C SER A 46 23.12 11.02 26.69
N THR A 47 24.28 10.98 26.03
CA THR A 47 24.54 10.07 24.90
C THR A 47 25.10 8.73 25.36
N ARG A 48 24.31 7.95 26.11
CA ARG A 48 24.44 6.48 26.20
C ARG A 48 23.08 5.86 26.51
N PHE A 49 22.18 5.78 25.52
CA PHE A 49 21.05 4.85 25.62
C PHE A 49 20.47 4.51 24.23
N TRP A 50 20.75 3.28 23.78
CA TRP A 50 20.04 2.44 22.81
C TRP A 50 19.80 2.97 21.39
N ILE A 51 20.72 2.58 20.51
CA ILE A 51 20.50 2.49 19.06
C ILE A 51 19.71 1.19 18.81
N PRO A 52 18.56 1.20 18.11
CA PRO A 52 17.91 -0.03 17.68
C PRO A 52 18.81 -0.79 16.71
N PHE A 53 19.18 -2.00 17.11
CA PHE A 53 19.90 -2.98 16.32
C PHE A 53 19.02 -3.41 15.14
N THR A 54 19.23 -2.78 13.98
CA THR A 54 19.05 -3.33 12.61
C THR A 54 19.42 -2.23 11.60
N GLN A 55 20.70 -1.84 11.60
CA GLN A 55 21.27 -0.98 10.58
C GLN A 55 22.69 -1.44 10.26
N LYS A 56 22.83 -2.61 9.65
CA LYS A 56 24.03 -2.95 8.89
C LYS A 56 23.60 -3.72 7.64
N ASN A 57 24.08 -3.24 6.49
CA ASN A 57 24.06 -3.86 5.15
C ASN A 57 22.87 -3.60 4.22
N CYS A 58 22.55 -2.32 3.97
CA CYS A 58 22.04 -1.89 2.65
C CYS A 58 22.40 -0.41 2.40
N SER A 59 23.71 -0.14 2.29
CA SER A 59 24.26 1.22 2.26
C SER A 59 24.22 1.89 0.88
N CYS A 60 24.18 1.16 -0.23
CA CYS A 60 24.14 1.76 -1.58
C CYS A 60 22.73 2.19 -2.03
N LEU A 61 21.69 1.49 -1.58
CA LEU A 61 20.31 1.73 -2.01
C LEU A 61 19.68 2.95 -1.33
N ARG A 62 20.03 3.24 -0.06
CA ARG A 62 19.55 4.43 0.66
C ARG A 62 19.93 5.76 -0.01
N PRO A 63 21.19 6.02 -0.38
CA PRO A 63 21.58 7.28 -1.03
C PRO A 63 21.02 7.38 -2.45
N ALA A 64 20.99 6.31 -3.24
CA ALA A 64 20.38 6.32 -4.57
C ALA A 64 18.87 6.58 -4.53
N TRP A 65 18.16 5.97 -3.56
CA TRP A 65 16.74 6.21 -3.34
C TRP A 65 16.47 7.61 -2.84
N ALA A 66 17.24 8.11 -1.88
CA ALA A 66 17.11 9.49 -1.38
C ALA A 66 17.35 10.50 -2.51
N LYS A 67 18.34 10.26 -3.38
CA LYS A 67 18.59 11.07 -4.58
C LYS A 67 17.45 10.98 -5.59
N SER A 68 16.91 9.79 -5.85
CA SER A 68 15.75 9.62 -6.76
C SER A 68 14.50 10.33 -6.24
N LEU A 69 14.23 10.24 -4.93
CA LEU A 69 13.13 10.94 -4.27
C LEU A 69 13.33 12.46 -4.29
N GLN A 70 14.58 12.91 -4.16
CA GLN A 70 14.95 14.32 -4.31
C GLN A 70 14.77 14.80 -5.75
N ILE A 71 15.16 14.01 -6.76
CA ILE A 71 14.93 14.32 -8.18
C ILE A 71 13.42 14.39 -8.48
N LEU A 72 12.64 13.43 -7.97
CA LEU A 72 11.17 13.46 -8.03
C LEU A 72 10.59 14.69 -7.31
N ALA A 73 11.21 15.14 -6.22
CA ALA A 73 10.78 16.32 -5.47
C ALA A 73 11.20 17.64 -6.13
N THR A 74 12.35 17.69 -6.81
CA THR A 74 12.85 18.87 -7.53
C THR A 74 12.20 19.07 -8.88
N MET A 75 11.52 18.06 -9.45
CA MET A 75 10.64 18.23 -10.60
C MET A 75 9.47 19.16 -10.20
N LYS A 76 9.62 20.45 -10.52
CA LYS A 76 8.67 21.54 -10.20
C LYS A 76 7.37 21.49 -11.02
N LEU A 77 7.00 20.34 -11.56
CA LEU A 77 5.79 20.19 -12.36
C LEU A 77 4.57 20.61 -11.53
N TRP A 78 3.87 21.63 -12.03
CA TRP A 78 2.68 22.24 -11.42
C TRP A 78 2.81 22.70 -9.97
N GLN A 79 4.03 22.98 -9.49
CA GLN A 79 4.22 23.46 -8.11
C GLN A 79 3.48 24.77 -7.84
N LYS A 80 3.50 25.72 -8.78
CA LYS A 80 2.77 27.00 -8.67
C LYS A 80 1.26 26.78 -8.57
N THR A 81 0.71 25.89 -9.42
CA THR A 81 -0.71 25.53 -9.42
C THR A 81 -1.11 24.84 -8.12
N LEU A 82 -0.29 23.92 -7.61
CA LEU A 82 -0.51 23.24 -6.33
C LEU A 82 -0.51 24.21 -5.15
N ILE A 83 0.38 25.21 -5.15
CA ILE A 83 0.41 26.26 -4.12
C ILE A 83 -0.84 27.15 -4.23
N ALA A 84 -1.27 27.50 -5.44
CA ALA A 84 -2.49 28.26 -5.65
C ALA A 84 -3.75 27.49 -5.19
N ILE A 85 -3.84 26.20 -5.50
CA ILE A 85 -4.91 25.31 -5.03
C ILE A 85 -4.86 25.18 -3.51
N ARG A 86 -3.68 25.03 -2.91
CA ARG A 86 -3.51 25.01 -1.45
C ARG A 86 -3.99 26.30 -0.79
N GLY A 87 -3.73 27.44 -1.42
CA GLY A 87 -4.18 28.76 -0.95
C GLY A 87 -5.71 28.92 -1.02
N LYS A 88 -6.37 28.39 -2.05
CA LYS A 88 -7.83 28.53 -2.24
C LYS A 88 -8.67 27.46 -1.53
N PHE A 89 -8.19 26.21 -1.52
CA PHE A 89 -8.96 25.03 -1.10
C PHE A 89 -8.41 24.33 0.16
N GLY A 90 -7.28 24.81 0.69
CA GLY A 90 -6.68 24.29 1.92
C GLY A 90 -5.80 23.05 1.72
N SER A 91 -5.27 22.56 2.85
CA SER A 91 -4.27 21.48 2.89
C SER A 91 -4.80 20.10 2.50
N SER A 92 -6.08 19.82 2.75
CA SER A 92 -6.70 18.52 2.46
C SER A 92 -6.76 18.26 0.95
N ILE A 93 -7.32 19.20 0.18
CA ILE A 93 -7.43 19.11 -1.29
C ILE A 93 -6.04 19.17 -1.94
N SER A 94 -5.14 20.03 -1.43
CA SER A 94 -3.75 20.08 -1.89
C SER A 94 -3.00 18.76 -1.70
N SER A 95 -3.28 18.01 -0.63
CA SER A 95 -2.65 16.70 -0.39
C SER A 95 -3.04 15.67 -1.44
N TYR A 96 -4.30 15.69 -1.91
CA TYR A 96 -4.77 14.83 -2.99
C TYR A 96 -4.01 15.08 -4.30
N PHE A 97 -3.92 16.34 -4.75
CA PHE A 97 -3.19 16.66 -5.97
C PHE A 97 -1.68 16.43 -5.86
N SER A 98 -1.10 16.63 -4.66
CA SER A 98 0.29 16.28 -4.39
C SER A 98 0.54 14.78 -4.53
N PHE A 99 -0.38 13.96 -4.02
CA PHE A 99 -0.35 12.51 -4.19
C PHE A 99 -0.52 12.09 -5.66
N LEU A 100 -1.44 12.72 -6.39
CA LEU A 100 -1.65 12.46 -7.82
C LEU A 100 -0.39 12.80 -8.64
N ARG A 101 0.26 13.93 -8.35
CA ARG A 101 1.55 14.30 -8.96
C ARG A 101 2.61 13.23 -8.69
N PHE A 102 2.70 12.74 -7.46
CA PHE A 102 3.63 11.67 -7.10
C PHE A 102 3.35 10.39 -7.90
N LEU A 103 2.09 9.96 -7.99
CA LEU A 103 1.71 8.79 -8.79
C LEU A 103 2.04 8.94 -10.27
N MET A 104 1.75 10.10 -10.86
CA MET A 104 2.07 10.38 -12.25
C MET A 104 3.58 10.28 -12.51
N LEU A 105 4.40 10.92 -11.67
CA LEU A 105 5.85 10.84 -11.80
C LEU A 105 6.37 9.41 -11.60
N LEU A 106 5.77 8.64 -10.70
CA LEU A 106 6.13 7.24 -10.47
C LEU A 106 5.82 6.36 -11.69
N ASN A 107 4.65 6.54 -12.31
CA ASN A 107 4.31 5.86 -13.55
C ASN A 107 5.22 6.27 -14.72
N PHE A 108 5.57 7.55 -14.82
CA PHE A 108 6.52 8.03 -15.82
C PHE A 108 7.91 7.40 -15.63
N MET A 109 8.38 7.25 -14.40
CA MET A 109 9.62 6.52 -14.11
C MET A 109 9.53 5.04 -14.47
N SER A 110 8.38 4.40 -14.23
CA SER A 110 8.14 3.02 -14.69
C SER A 110 8.26 2.93 -16.22
N PHE A 111 7.64 3.85 -16.94
CA PHE A 111 7.71 3.90 -18.40
C PHE A 111 9.15 4.08 -18.90
N LEU A 112 9.90 5.01 -18.31
CA LEU A 112 11.32 5.22 -18.67
C LEU A 112 12.17 3.98 -18.39
N LEU A 113 11.95 3.31 -17.26
CA LEU A 113 12.71 2.12 -16.90
C LEU A 113 12.41 0.95 -17.84
N THR A 114 11.13 0.68 -18.14
CA THR A 114 10.72 -0.37 -19.07
C THR A 114 11.23 -0.06 -20.49
N THR A 115 11.10 1.18 -20.94
CA THR A 115 11.58 1.59 -22.28
C THR A 115 13.10 1.48 -22.36
N GLY A 116 13.83 1.95 -21.35
CA GLY A 116 15.28 1.98 -21.32
C GLY A 116 15.94 0.61 -21.15
N LEU A 117 15.38 -0.27 -20.32
CA LEU A 117 16.00 -1.56 -19.99
C LEU A 117 15.46 -2.73 -20.81
N VAL A 118 14.25 -2.63 -21.36
CA VAL A 118 13.62 -3.73 -22.11
C VAL A 118 13.45 -3.36 -23.59
N ILE A 119 12.77 -2.26 -23.89
CA ILE A 119 12.39 -1.93 -25.28
C ILE A 119 13.61 -1.47 -26.12
N ILE A 120 14.44 -0.57 -25.60
CA ILE A 120 15.60 -0.04 -26.34
C ILE A 120 16.63 -1.14 -26.67
N PRO A 121 17.09 -1.98 -25.71
CA PRO A 121 18.04 -3.04 -26.01
C PRO A 121 17.51 -4.03 -27.03
N THR A 122 16.22 -4.38 -26.95
CA THR A 122 15.59 -5.33 -27.88
C THR A 122 15.42 -4.75 -29.29
N ALA A 123 15.04 -3.47 -29.40
CA ALA A 123 14.99 -2.78 -30.69
C ALA A 123 16.37 -2.67 -31.36
N LEU A 124 17.42 -2.38 -30.59
CA LEU A 124 18.79 -2.26 -31.12
C LEU A 124 19.36 -3.61 -31.56
N LEU A 125 19.13 -4.68 -30.79
CA LEU A 125 19.59 -6.03 -31.13
C LEU A 125 18.84 -6.59 -32.37
N ASN A 126 17.53 -6.35 -32.48
CA ASN A 126 16.71 -6.85 -33.59
C ASN A 126 16.87 -6.05 -34.89
N GLY A 127 17.15 -4.74 -34.81
CA GLY A 127 17.50 -3.93 -35.98
C GLY A 127 18.79 -4.40 -36.68
N SER A 128 19.62 -5.16 -35.98
CA SER A 128 20.89 -5.71 -36.49
C SER A 128 20.70 -7.01 -37.26
N THR A 129 19.75 -7.86 -36.85
CA THR A 129 19.47 -9.18 -37.45
C THR A 129 18.50 -9.11 -38.64
N HIS A 130 17.66 -8.08 -38.71
CA HIS A 130 16.75 -7.85 -39.85
C HIS A 130 17.47 -7.44 -41.14
N ARG A 131 18.80 -7.19 -41.10
CA ARG A 131 19.63 -6.98 -42.30
C ARG A 131 20.13 -8.28 -42.94
N LEU A 132 19.98 -9.45 -42.30
CA LEU A 132 20.53 -10.71 -42.81
C LEU A 132 19.48 -11.79 -43.12
N HIS A 133 18.24 -11.66 -42.65
CA HIS A 133 17.15 -12.59 -43.00
C HIS A 133 15.87 -11.85 -43.37
N ALA A 134 15.89 -11.16 -44.51
CA ALA A 134 14.67 -10.84 -45.25
C ALA A 134 14.18 -12.12 -45.96
N ALA A 135 13.57 -13.02 -45.20
CA ALA A 135 12.71 -14.05 -45.79
C ALA A 135 11.32 -13.44 -46.06
N PRO A 136 10.70 -13.70 -47.21
CA PRO A 136 9.43 -13.09 -47.58
C PRO A 136 8.32 -13.77 -46.79
N ARG A 137 7.88 -13.18 -45.68
CA ARG A 137 6.66 -13.63 -45.01
C ARG A 137 5.46 -13.01 -45.72
N GLY A 138 4.58 -13.92 -46.15
CA GLY A 138 3.47 -13.76 -47.08
C GLY A 138 2.68 -12.46 -46.99
N ASN A 139 2.21 -12.05 -48.16
CA ASN A 139 1.17 -11.06 -48.37
C ASN A 139 0.14 -11.10 -47.22
N VAL A 140 0.13 -10.02 -46.42
CA VAL A 140 -0.99 -9.68 -45.55
C VAL A 140 -2.16 -9.35 -46.47
N THR A 141 -2.84 -10.40 -46.91
CA THR A 141 -4.17 -10.28 -47.48
C THR A 141 -5.04 -9.72 -46.37
N SER A 142 -5.60 -8.55 -46.64
CA SER A 142 -6.60 -7.86 -45.84
C SER A 142 -7.73 -8.84 -45.47
N LEU A 143 -7.64 -9.46 -44.29
CA LEU A 143 -8.74 -10.21 -43.71
C LEU A 143 -9.83 -9.21 -43.31
N PRO A 144 -11.08 -9.42 -43.75
CA PRO A 144 -12.16 -8.50 -43.47
C PRO A 144 -12.40 -8.45 -41.97
N ILE A 145 -12.45 -7.24 -41.43
CA ILE A 145 -12.73 -6.92 -40.03
C ILE A 145 -14.11 -7.50 -39.69
N ARG A 146 -14.14 -8.75 -39.22
CA ARG A 146 -15.32 -9.33 -38.58
C ARG A 146 -15.32 -8.80 -37.14
N SER A 147 -16.06 -7.72 -36.97
CA SER A 147 -16.00 -6.75 -35.87
C SER A 147 -16.09 -7.30 -34.43
N PHE A 148 -16.49 -8.55 -34.22
CA PHE A 148 -16.56 -9.14 -32.88
C PHE A 148 -15.27 -9.89 -32.48
N HIS A 149 -14.65 -10.63 -33.40
CA HIS A 149 -13.41 -11.37 -33.09
C HIS A 149 -12.21 -10.43 -32.94
N ALA A 150 -12.07 -9.43 -33.81
CA ALA A 150 -11.02 -8.42 -33.67
C ALA A 150 -11.16 -7.57 -32.38
N LEU A 151 -12.38 -7.34 -31.90
CA LEU A 151 -12.59 -6.69 -30.60
C LEU A 151 -12.23 -7.61 -29.44
N LEU A 152 -12.52 -8.92 -29.54
CA LEU A 152 -12.10 -9.89 -28.54
C LEU A 152 -10.57 -10.01 -28.48
N ASP A 153 -9.91 -10.01 -29.63
CA ASP A 153 -8.44 -10.02 -29.78
C ASP A 153 -7.80 -8.78 -29.11
N VAL A 154 -8.44 -7.61 -29.19
CA VAL A 154 -8.04 -6.38 -28.46
C VAL A 154 -8.18 -6.55 -26.93
N PHE A 155 -9.22 -7.25 -26.46
CA PHE A 155 -9.45 -7.47 -25.02
C PHE A 155 -8.58 -8.58 -24.42
N THR A 156 -8.25 -9.61 -25.20
CA THR A 156 -7.33 -10.68 -24.80
C THR A 156 -5.87 -10.28 -25.02
N GLY A 157 -5.60 -9.34 -25.93
CA GLY A 157 -4.26 -8.97 -26.35
C GLY A 157 -3.63 -9.95 -27.34
N GLU A 158 -4.44 -10.78 -27.99
CA GLU A 158 -4.02 -11.81 -28.96
C GLU A 158 -4.08 -11.27 -30.41
N GLY A 159 -3.42 -11.96 -31.36
CA GLY A 159 -3.43 -11.59 -32.78
C GLY A 159 -2.39 -10.52 -33.13
N PHE A 160 -2.79 -9.44 -33.83
CA PHE A 160 -1.84 -8.42 -34.31
C PHE A 160 -1.06 -7.71 -33.19
N MET A 161 -1.62 -7.68 -31.97
CA MET A 161 -1.01 -7.06 -30.81
C MET A 161 0.17 -7.87 -30.27
N GLU A 162 0.16 -9.19 -30.45
CA GLU A 162 1.18 -10.10 -29.95
C GLU A 162 2.58 -9.80 -30.53
N ASP A 163 2.63 -9.30 -31.77
CA ASP A 163 3.86 -8.95 -32.49
C ASP A 163 4.43 -7.57 -32.10
N THR A 164 3.71 -6.78 -31.28
CA THR A 164 4.20 -5.47 -30.84
C THR A 164 5.13 -5.59 -29.65
N TYR A 165 6.22 -4.79 -29.60
CA TYR A 165 7.19 -4.72 -28.48
C TYR A 165 6.59 -4.50 -27.07
N LEU A 166 5.33 -4.08 -26.96
CA LEU A 166 4.67 -3.88 -25.66
C LEU A 166 4.03 -5.16 -25.10
N PHE A 167 3.81 -6.17 -25.95
CA PHE A 167 3.17 -7.42 -25.58
C PHE A 167 4.20 -8.51 -25.27
N TYR A 168 3.81 -9.43 -24.38
CA TYR A 168 4.69 -10.49 -23.91
C TYR A 168 5.11 -11.46 -25.04
N GLY A 169 4.21 -11.74 -26.00
CA GLY A 169 4.45 -12.70 -27.09
C GLY A 169 5.61 -12.33 -28.03
N HIS A 170 5.89 -11.05 -28.21
CA HIS A 170 7.03 -10.55 -29.00
C HIS A 170 8.39 -11.04 -28.44
N TYR A 171 8.45 -11.35 -27.14
CA TYR A 171 9.68 -11.75 -26.46
C TYR A 171 9.90 -13.28 -26.44
N SER A 172 9.25 -14.02 -27.33
CA SER A 172 9.46 -15.48 -27.50
C SER A 172 10.80 -15.80 -28.18
N GLU A 173 11.39 -16.95 -27.81
CA GLU A 173 12.75 -17.44 -28.11
C GLU A 173 13.56 -16.73 -29.22
N MET A 174 14.24 -15.64 -28.86
CA MET A 174 15.39 -15.14 -29.63
C MET A 174 16.66 -15.84 -29.16
N THR A 175 16.75 -17.13 -29.45
CA THR A 175 17.99 -17.92 -29.35
C THR A 175 18.87 -17.60 -30.56
N GLY A 176 19.20 -16.31 -30.74
CA GLY A 176 20.22 -15.87 -31.68
C GLY A 176 21.57 -15.95 -30.99
N SER A 177 22.42 -16.86 -31.44
CA SER A 177 23.78 -17.05 -30.92
C SER A 177 24.55 -15.73 -30.89
N ASP A 178 25.35 -15.55 -29.84
CA ASP A 178 26.39 -14.52 -29.65
C ASP A 178 26.04 -13.17 -28.99
N SER A 179 24.87 -13.00 -28.35
CA SER A 179 24.67 -11.86 -27.44
C SER A 179 24.30 -12.28 -26.02
N SER A 180 25.06 -11.78 -25.04
CA SER A 180 24.97 -12.09 -23.60
C SER A 180 23.74 -11.50 -22.89
N PHE A 181 22.79 -10.91 -23.63
CA PHE A 181 21.62 -10.24 -23.09
C PHE A 181 20.37 -11.11 -23.24
N ASN A 182 19.98 -11.79 -22.16
CA ASN A 182 18.74 -12.56 -22.14
C ASN A 182 17.52 -11.64 -21.91
N THR A 183 16.81 -11.36 -23.01
CA THR A 183 15.62 -10.50 -23.03
C THR A 183 14.52 -10.96 -22.06
N GLN A 184 14.34 -12.28 -21.86
CA GLN A 184 13.30 -12.82 -20.96
C GLN A 184 13.59 -12.50 -19.49
N VAL A 185 14.86 -12.62 -19.09
CA VAL A 185 15.31 -12.28 -17.74
C VAL A 185 15.21 -10.78 -17.52
N ALA A 186 15.60 -9.96 -18.50
CA ALA A 186 15.48 -8.51 -18.42
C ALA A 186 14.01 -8.06 -18.28
N TYR A 187 13.10 -8.68 -19.04
CA TYR A 187 11.66 -8.43 -18.97
C TYR A 187 11.08 -8.74 -17.58
N LEU A 188 11.49 -9.83 -16.94
CA LEU A 188 11.01 -10.23 -15.61
C LEU A 188 11.65 -9.39 -14.49
N LEU A 189 12.97 -9.14 -14.57
CA LEU A 189 13.74 -8.51 -13.51
C LEU A 189 13.48 -7.01 -13.42
N THR A 190 13.21 -6.33 -14.55
CA THR A 190 12.94 -4.88 -14.59
C THR A 190 11.73 -4.46 -13.75
N PRO A 191 10.52 -5.01 -13.94
CA PRO A 191 9.36 -4.68 -13.11
C PRO A 191 9.53 -5.15 -11.67
N LEU A 192 10.19 -6.29 -11.43
CA LEU A 192 10.46 -6.78 -10.07
C LEU A 192 11.40 -5.83 -9.30
N PHE A 193 12.44 -5.33 -9.97
CA PHE A 193 13.33 -4.30 -9.43
C PHE A 193 12.57 -3.00 -9.14
N PHE A 194 11.75 -2.52 -10.08
CA PHE A 194 10.95 -1.32 -9.89
C PHE A 194 9.98 -1.43 -8.71
N LEU A 195 9.24 -2.55 -8.63
CA LEU A 195 8.29 -2.83 -7.56
C LEU A 195 8.98 -2.94 -6.21
N SER A 196 10.13 -3.62 -6.13
CA SER A 196 10.93 -3.72 -4.90
C SER A 196 11.42 -2.34 -4.43
N MET A 197 11.98 -1.54 -5.34
CA MET A 197 12.43 -0.18 -5.05
C MET A 197 11.28 0.72 -4.58
N CYS A 198 10.16 0.72 -5.30
CA CYS A 198 8.96 1.45 -4.93
C CYS A 198 8.42 1.01 -3.57
N GLY A 199 8.30 -0.30 -3.34
CA GLY A 199 7.79 -0.90 -2.11
C GLY A 199 8.63 -0.52 -0.90
N LEU A 200 9.96 -0.69 -0.98
CA LEU A 200 10.88 -0.27 0.09
C LEU A 200 10.77 1.23 0.36
N GLY A 201 10.64 2.05 -0.67
CA GLY A 201 10.45 3.48 -0.56
C GLY A 201 9.17 3.89 0.15
N LEU A 202 8.05 3.26 -0.22
CA LEU A 202 6.74 3.45 0.40
C LEU A 202 6.77 3.01 1.87
N LEU A 203 7.39 1.87 2.18
CA LEU A 203 7.56 1.38 3.55
C LEU A 203 8.34 2.39 4.41
N GLN A 204 9.49 2.86 3.93
CA GLN A 204 10.29 3.84 4.66
C GLN A 204 9.53 5.15 4.89
N SER A 205 8.81 5.63 3.87
CA SER A 205 8.01 6.86 3.97
C SER A 205 6.86 6.71 4.97
N THR A 206 6.21 5.56 4.96
CA THR A 206 5.12 5.22 5.87
C THR A 206 5.62 5.10 7.31
N VAL A 207 6.74 4.41 7.55
CA VAL A 207 7.33 4.27 8.89
C VAL A 207 7.73 5.63 9.45
N LYS A 208 8.37 6.49 8.65
CA LYS A 208 8.71 7.87 9.06
C LYS A 208 7.45 8.67 9.41
N GLY A 209 6.42 8.62 8.55
CA GLY A 209 5.15 9.30 8.77
C GLY A 209 4.41 8.82 10.03
N ILE A 210 4.35 7.51 10.25
CA ILE A 210 3.75 6.91 11.45
C ILE A 210 4.55 7.30 12.70
N THR A 211 5.88 7.28 12.64
CA THR A 211 6.75 7.64 13.77
C THR A 211 6.56 9.10 14.15
N GLN A 212 6.58 10.02 13.18
CA GLN A 212 6.35 11.43 13.41
C GLN A 212 4.94 11.71 13.96
N ARG A 213 3.92 11.02 13.42
CA ARG A 213 2.55 11.10 13.94
C ARG A 213 2.46 10.57 15.37
N ARG A 214 3.04 9.41 15.66
CA ARG A 214 3.04 8.79 17.00
C ARG A 214 3.71 9.70 18.02
N ILE A 215 4.86 10.30 17.69
CA ILE A 215 5.56 11.27 18.55
C ILE A 215 4.64 12.48 18.82
N ARG A 216 4.06 13.08 17.78
CA ARG A 216 3.14 14.23 17.93
C ARG A 216 1.88 13.91 18.73
N THR A 217 1.42 12.65 18.71
CA THR A 217 0.21 12.23 19.43
C THR A 217 0.50 11.86 20.88
N ARG A 218 1.71 11.37 21.20
CA ARG A 218 2.11 10.97 22.56
C ARG A 218 2.29 12.17 23.50
N ASP A 219 2.67 13.33 22.95
CA ASP A 219 3.01 14.52 23.74
C ASP A 219 1.85 15.51 23.95
N TYR A 220 0.66 15.27 23.38
CA TYR A 220 -0.46 16.23 23.48
C TYR A 220 -1.83 15.54 23.50
N ARG A 221 -2.25 15.03 24.68
CA ARG A 221 -3.69 15.00 25.00
C ARG A 221 -4.08 16.42 25.41
N THR A 222 -4.41 17.27 24.43
CA THR A 222 -4.97 18.59 24.73
C THR A 222 -6.26 18.41 25.53
N PRO A 223 -6.41 19.07 26.69
CA PRO A 223 -7.71 19.10 27.35
C PRO A 223 -8.72 19.78 26.43
N ILE A 224 -10.00 19.42 26.58
CA ILE A 224 -11.10 19.95 25.75
C ILE A 224 -11.11 21.47 25.79
N SER A 225 -10.79 22.08 26.94
CA SER A 225 -10.66 23.53 27.10
C SER A 225 -9.69 24.15 26.09
N THR A 226 -8.48 23.62 25.95
CA THR A 226 -7.50 24.12 24.97
C THR A 226 -8.00 23.98 23.54
N ARG A 227 -8.79 22.95 23.22
CA ARG A 227 -9.36 22.80 21.87
C ARG A 227 -10.48 23.79 21.58
N VAL A 228 -11.32 24.10 22.58
CA VAL A 228 -12.36 25.11 22.45
C VAL A 228 -11.73 26.49 22.29
N PHE A 229 -10.76 26.84 23.15
CA PHE A 229 -10.14 28.17 23.15
C PHE A 229 -9.11 28.39 22.03
N ALA A 230 -8.37 27.35 21.61
CA ALA A 230 -7.34 27.44 20.57
C ALA A 230 -7.74 26.81 19.22
N GLY A 231 -8.97 26.31 19.09
CA GLY A 231 -9.46 25.67 17.86
C GLY A 231 -9.88 26.65 16.77
N TRP A 232 -10.21 27.89 17.15
CA TRP A 232 -10.58 28.95 16.22
C TRP A 232 -9.35 29.59 15.58
N ASP A 233 -9.45 29.90 14.29
CA ASP A 233 -8.42 30.60 13.54
C ASP A 233 -8.93 32.00 13.18
N PHE A 234 -8.36 33.02 13.82
CA PHE A 234 -8.77 34.42 13.65
C PHE A 234 -8.37 35.01 12.30
N CYS A 235 -7.56 34.31 11.50
CA CYS A 235 -7.18 34.73 10.16
C CYS A 235 -8.28 34.44 9.10
N VAL A 236 -9.36 33.73 9.47
CA VAL A 236 -10.45 33.37 8.55
C VAL A 236 -11.42 34.55 8.39
N ARG A 237 -11.37 35.20 7.21
CA ARG A 237 -12.17 36.41 6.90
C ARG A 237 -13.41 36.18 6.03
N GLY A 238 -13.54 35.04 5.37
CA GLY A 238 -14.66 34.75 4.46
C GLY A 238 -15.88 34.17 5.18
N ALA A 239 -17.08 34.63 4.86
CA ALA A 239 -18.32 34.13 5.48
C ALA A 239 -18.55 32.63 5.23
N GLY A 240 -18.23 32.13 4.03
CA GLY A 240 -18.30 30.70 3.74
C GLY A 240 -17.23 29.89 4.47
N THR A 241 -16.00 30.40 4.57
CA THR A 241 -14.89 29.70 5.22
C THR A 241 -15.00 29.69 6.74
N SER A 242 -15.56 30.75 7.35
CA SER A 242 -15.85 30.80 8.79
C SER A 242 -16.95 29.81 9.16
N LEU A 243 -18.01 29.70 8.35
CA LEU A 243 -19.08 28.73 8.55
C LEU A 243 -18.59 27.28 8.39
N LEU A 244 -17.73 27.01 7.40
CA LEU A 244 -17.07 25.71 7.27
C LEU A 244 -16.16 25.40 8.47
N LYS A 245 -15.38 26.37 8.94
CA LYS A 245 -14.52 26.24 10.12
C LYS A 245 -15.34 25.97 11.39
N GLN A 246 -16.46 26.68 11.56
CA GLN A 246 -17.40 26.49 12.67
C GLN A 246 -18.02 25.08 12.63
N ARG A 247 -18.51 24.63 11.47
CA ARG A 247 -19.05 23.27 11.31
C ARG A 247 -17.99 22.20 11.59
N SER A 248 -16.76 22.40 11.08
CA SER A 248 -15.65 21.49 11.35
C SER A 248 -15.32 21.41 12.84
N LEU A 249 -15.25 22.54 13.55
CA LEU A 249 -14.96 22.58 14.98
C LEU A 249 -16.11 21.96 15.80
N SER A 250 -17.36 22.25 15.43
CA SER A 250 -18.54 21.65 16.05
C SER A 250 -18.54 20.13 15.89
N ASN A 251 -18.23 19.62 14.69
CA ASN A 251 -18.15 18.19 14.45
C ASN A 251 -16.97 17.53 15.19
N ASP A 252 -15.81 18.20 15.29
CA ASP A 252 -14.68 17.70 16.07
C ASP A 252 -15.06 17.59 17.56
N LEU A 253 -15.64 18.63 18.14
CA LEU A 253 -16.12 18.62 19.53
C LEU A 253 -17.19 17.55 19.75
N LYS A 254 -18.21 17.46 18.87
CA LYS A 254 -19.25 16.42 18.96
C LYS A 254 -18.67 15.01 18.93
N SER A 255 -17.70 14.75 18.05
CA SER A 255 -17.07 13.42 17.96
C SER A 255 -16.26 13.09 19.23
N HIS A 256 -15.54 14.08 19.78
CA HIS A 256 -14.82 13.94 21.04
C HIS A 256 -15.75 13.69 22.24
N LEU A 257 -16.82 14.47 22.37
CA LEU A 257 -17.83 14.29 23.43
C LEU A 257 -18.55 12.93 23.33
N ALA A 258 -18.88 12.48 22.11
CA ALA A 258 -19.47 11.17 21.88
C ALA A 258 -18.53 10.04 22.30
N GLU A 259 -17.22 10.18 22.06
CA GLU A 259 -16.20 9.21 22.48
C GLU A 259 -16.08 9.15 24.02
N GLU A 260 -16.01 10.29 24.70
CA GLU A 260 -15.96 10.34 26.18
C GLU A 260 -17.26 9.82 26.83
N CYS A 261 -18.42 10.18 26.29
CA CYS A 261 -19.72 9.69 26.77
C CYS A 261 -19.82 8.16 26.65
N TRP A 262 -19.33 7.59 25.55
CA TRP A 262 -19.25 6.14 25.37
C TRP A 262 -18.36 5.48 26.42
N TYR A 263 -17.19 6.04 26.71
CA TYR A 263 -16.29 5.52 27.76
C TYR A 263 -16.92 5.56 29.14
N TRP A 264 -17.63 6.65 29.46
CA TRP A 264 -18.34 6.79 30.73
C TRP A 264 -19.43 5.72 30.88
N LYS A 265 -20.28 5.55 29.85
CA LYS A 265 -21.33 4.52 29.83
C LYS A 265 -20.76 3.10 29.96
N ASN A 266 -19.71 2.79 29.21
CA ASN A 266 -19.07 1.47 29.24
C ASN A 266 -18.37 1.18 30.59
N SER A 267 -17.89 2.20 31.29
CA SER A 267 -17.28 2.06 32.63
C SER A 267 -18.32 1.71 33.70
N GLN A 268 -19.57 2.15 33.54
CA GLN A 268 -20.66 1.87 34.47
C GLN A 268 -21.41 0.54 34.20
N MET A 269 -21.08 -0.18 33.12
CA MET A 269 -21.76 -1.44 32.78
C MET A 269 -21.55 -2.53 33.84
N SER A 270 -22.64 -3.24 34.16
CA SER A 270 -22.63 -4.42 35.03
C SER A 270 -21.83 -5.58 34.41
N VAL A 271 -21.35 -6.52 35.23
CA VAL A 271 -20.55 -7.66 34.75
C VAL A 271 -21.35 -8.54 33.78
N ASN A 272 -22.63 -8.79 34.04
CA ASN A 272 -23.49 -9.59 33.16
C ASN A 272 -23.68 -8.95 31.78
N GLU A 273 -23.89 -7.63 31.75
CA GLU A 273 -24.01 -6.88 30.50
C GLU A 273 -22.69 -6.90 29.70
N ARG A 274 -21.54 -6.79 30.39
CA ARG A 274 -20.21 -6.92 29.75
C ARG A 274 -20.01 -8.30 29.14
N VAL A 275 -20.41 -9.37 29.82
CA VAL A 275 -20.31 -10.75 29.30
C VAL A 275 -21.20 -10.93 28.07
N ARG A 276 -22.45 -10.44 28.11
CA ARG A 276 -23.36 -10.48 26.95
C ARG A 276 -22.78 -9.76 25.73
N VAL A 277 -22.22 -8.56 25.93
CA VAL A 277 -21.58 -7.79 24.86
C VAL A 277 -20.32 -8.50 24.34
N LEU A 278 -19.54 -9.14 25.21
CA LEU A 278 -18.38 -9.93 24.82
C LEU A 278 -18.78 -11.11 23.94
N ILE A 279 -19.80 -11.87 24.33
CA ILE A 279 -20.30 -13.02 23.56
C ILE A 279 -20.77 -12.56 22.18
N LEU A 280 -21.55 -11.47 22.11
CA LEU A 280 -22.01 -10.90 20.85
C LEU A 280 -20.82 -10.52 19.95
N ARG A 281 -19.78 -9.88 20.51
CA ARG A 281 -18.58 -9.52 19.77
C ARG A 281 -17.83 -10.74 19.26
N VAL A 282 -17.66 -11.78 20.08
CA VAL A 282 -17.02 -13.03 19.66
C VAL A 282 -17.80 -13.66 18.50
N LEU A 283 -19.12 -13.77 18.64
CA LEU A 283 -20.00 -14.30 17.61
C LEU A 283 -19.87 -13.52 16.29
N LEU A 284 -19.96 -12.19 16.33
CA LEU A 284 -19.84 -11.33 15.14
C LEU A 284 -18.45 -11.45 14.50
N ASN A 285 -17.37 -11.53 15.29
CA ASN A 285 -16.04 -11.74 14.76
C ASN A 285 -15.87 -13.13 14.13
N CYS A 286 -16.47 -14.18 14.70
CA CYS A 286 -16.52 -15.51 14.09
C CYS A 286 -17.25 -15.48 12.73
N VAL A 287 -18.40 -14.80 12.63
CA VAL A 287 -19.12 -14.61 11.36
C VAL A 287 -18.24 -13.91 10.33
N ILE A 288 -17.54 -12.84 10.73
CA ILE A 288 -16.63 -12.10 9.85
C ILE A 288 -15.49 -12.99 9.34
N LEU A 289 -14.87 -13.78 10.22
CA LEU A 289 -13.81 -14.72 9.84
C LEU A 289 -14.33 -15.80 8.88
N ALA A 290 -15.53 -16.34 9.11
CA ALA A 290 -16.16 -17.29 8.21
C ALA A 290 -16.45 -16.68 6.84
N MET A 291 -16.93 -15.44 6.78
CA MET A 291 -17.13 -14.72 5.51
C MET A 291 -15.81 -14.50 4.76
N MET A 292 -14.74 -14.10 5.47
CA MET A 292 -13.41 -13.96 4.86
C MET A 292 -12.91 -15.29 4.30
N ALA A 293 -12.98 -16.37 5.09
CA ALA A 293 -12.59 -17.72 4.67
C ALA A 293 -13.41 -18.20 3.47
N GLY A 294 -14.71 -17.94 3.45
CA GLY A 294 -15.57 -18.23 2.31
C GLY A 294 -15.18 -17.45 1.05
N GLY A 295 -14.93 -16.14 1.17
CA GLY A 295 -14.46 -15.32 0.05
C GLY A 295 -13.10 -15.80 -0.50
N PHE A 296 -12.20 -16.18 0.40
CA PHE A 296 -10.90 -16.78 0.09
C PHE A 296 -11.02 -18.13 -0.63
N TYR A 297 -11.92 -19.01 -0.17
CA TYR A 297 -12.22 -20.27 -0.84
C TYR A 297 -12.81 -20.07 -2.23
N CYS A 298 -13.75 -19.13 -2.39
CA CYS A 298 -14.32 -18.78 -3.70
C CYS A 298 -13.25 -18.31 -4.69
N ILE A 299 -12.29 -17.48 -4.24
CA ILE A 299 -11.17 -17.03 -5.08
C ILE A 299 -10.29 -18.21 -5.49
N TYR A 300 -9.95 -19.11 -4.55
CA TYR A 300 -9.16 -20.30 -4.83
C TYR A 300 -9.84 -21.21 -5.87
N ALA A 301 -11.14 -21.52 -5.67
CA ALA A 301 -11.92 -22.35 -6.58
C ALA A 301 -12.06 -21.70 -7.97
N ALA A 302 -12.37 -20.41 -8.03
CA ALA A 302 -12.49 -19.67 -9.28
C ALA A 302 -11.16 -19.61 -10.05
N THR A 303 -10.04 -19.46 -9.35
CA THR A 303 -8.71 -19.46 -9.96
C THR A 303 -8.36 -20.85 -10.50
N GLY A 304 -8.69 -21.92 -9.76
CA GLY A 304 -8.54 -23.30 -10.24
C GLY A 304 -9.30 -23.54 -11.55
N VAL A 305 -10.60 -23.21 -11.57
CA VAL A 305 -11.47 -23.36 -12.75
C VAL A 305 -10.99 -22.52 -13.93
N SER A 306 -10.61 -21.25 -13.70
CA SER A 306 -10.12 -20.36 -14.74
C SER A 306 -8.89 -20.94 -15.47
N GLN A 307 -8.00 -21.60 -14.73
CA GLN A 307 -6.78 -22.20 -15.26
C GLN A 307 -7.01 -23.55 -15.95
N ASP A 308 -7.88 -24.42 -15.42
CA ASP A 308 -8.09 -25.76 -15.99
C ASP A 308 -8.84 -25.73 -17.33
N TYR A 309 -9.61 -24.67 -17.57
CA TYR A 309 -10.40 -24.49 -18.80
C TYR A 309 -9.66 -23.80 -19.94
N GLN A 310 -8.50 -23.16 -19.70
CA GLN A 310 -7.67 -22.59 -20.78
C GLN A 310 -7.26 -23.64 -21.82
N GLN A 311 -7.34 -24.94 -21.49
CA GLN A 311 -6.87 -26.03 -22.33
C GLN A 311 -7.97 -26.76 -23.15
N LYS A 312 -9.25 -26.36 -23.07
CA LYS A 312 -10.36 -27.19 -23.58
C LYS A 312 -11.47 -26.51 -24.41
N SER A 313 -11.34 -25.26 -24.86
CA SER A 313 -12.48 -24.56 -25.46
C SER A 313 -12.55 -24.60 -27.00
N GLY A 314 -13.72 -25.03 -27.52
CA GLY A 314 -14.18 -24.80 -28.89
C GLY A 314 -15.18 -23.63 -29.04
N ASN A 315 -15.53 -22.93 -27.94
CA ASN A 315 -16.46 -21.79 -27.94
C ASN A 315 -15.78 -20.49 -27.45
N PRO A 316 -15.68 -19.43 -28.28
CA PRO A 316 -14.89 -18.24 -27.97
C PRO A 316 -15.43 -17.41 -26.78
N VAL A 317 -16.76 -17.30 -26.65
CA VAL A 317 -17.39 -16.49 -25.58
C VAL A 317 -17.28 -17.16 -24.21
N ALA A 318 -17.44 -18.49 -24.16
CA ALA A 318 -17.29 -19.25 -22.91
C ALA A 318 -15.83 -19.23 -22.43
N GLY A 319 -14.87 -19.33 -23.35
CA GLY A 319 -13.44 -19.20 -23.02
C GLY A 319 -13.11 -17.87 -22.35
N LEU A 320 -13.63 -16.76 -22.88
CA LEU A 320 -13.40 -15.42 -22.34
C LEU A 320 -13.95 -15.27 -20.91
N VAL A 321 -15.20 -15.70 -20.66
CA VAL A 321 -15.81 -15.61 -19.32
C VAL A 321 -15.01 -16.42 -18.30
N ILE A 322 -14.50 -17.58 -18.71
CA ILE A 322 -13.71 -18.43 -17.82
C ILE A 322 -12.31 -17.85 -17.58
N GLN A 323 -11.69 -17.19 -18.56
CA GLN A 323 -10.42 -16.48 -18.41
C GLN A 323 -10.54 -15.29 -17.43
N PHE A 324 -11.66 -14.55 -17.46
CA PHE A 324 -11.91 -13.46 -16.53
C PHE A 324 -12.62 -13.87 -15.23
N LEU A 325 -12.90 -15.17 -15.03
CA LEU A 325 -13.63 -15.66 -13.86
C LEU A 325 -12.95 -15.27 -12.54
N ALA A 326 -11.64 -15.51 -12.43
CA ALA A 326 -10.87 -15.19 -11.23
C ALA A 326 -10.91 -13.69 -10.88
N PRO A 327 -10.57 -12.74 -11.79
CA PRO A 327 -10.66 -11.31 -11.49
C PRO A 327 -12.09 -10.82 -11.22
N ILE A 328 -13.12 -11.41 -11.86
CA ILE A 328 -14.53 -11.11 -11.57
C ILE A 328 -14.87 -11.50 -10.13
N VAL A 329 -14.52 -12.72 -9.72
CA VAL A 329 -14.79 -13.23 -8.36
C VAL A 329 -14.03 -12.43 -7.31
N ILE A 330 -12.76 -12.10 -7.55
CA ILE A 330 -11.97 -11.24 -6.66
C ILE A 330 -12.66 -9.88 -6.48
N SER A 331 -13.06 -9.25 -7.58
CA SER A 331 -13.74 -7.94 -7.55
C SER A 331 -15.05 -8.00 -6.77
N LEU A 332 -15.85 -9.06 -6.99
CA LEU A 332 -17.11 -9.27 -6.29
C LEU A 332 -16.91 -9.45 -4.78
N VAL A 333 -15.95 -10.29 -4.37
CA VAL A 333 -15.62 -10.51 -2.94
C VAL A 333 -15.16 -9.20 -2.30
N LEU A 334 -14.26 -8.45 -2.96
CA LEU A 334 -13.73 -7.18 -2.44
C LEU A 334 -14.77 -6.06 -2.42
N PHE A 335 -15.87 -6.18 -3.15
CA PHE A 335 -16.96 -5.21 -3.14
C PHE A 335 -18.03 -5.55 -2.12
N ILE A 336 -18.40 -6.82 -2.03
CA ILE A 336 -19.51 -7.30 -1.19
C ILE A 336 -19.09 -7.36 0.29
N LEU A 337 -17.96 -8.00 0.62
CA LEU A 337 -17.56 -8.21 2.03
C LEU A 337 -17.37 -6.91 2.83
N PRO A 338 -16.73 -5.84 2.29
CA PRO A 338 -16.62 -4.56 3.01
C PRO A 338 -17.96 -3.94 3.40
N ARG A 339 -19.00 -4.11 2.56
CA ARG A 339 -20.35 -3.62 2.88
C ARG A 339 -20.96 -4.40 4.05
N PHE A 340 -20.75 -5.72 4.09
CA PHE A 340 -21.14 -6.53 5.22
C PHE A 340 -20.35 -6.17 6.49
N PHE A 341 -19.05 -5.90 6.40
CA PHE A 341 -18.27 -5.44 7.56
C PHE A 341 -18.82 -4.12 8.14
N MET A 342 -19.21 -3.18 7.27
CA MET A 342 -19.86 -1.93 7.67
C MET A 342 -21.23 -2.14 8.33
N LEU A 343 -21.97 -3.18 7.92
CA LEU A 343 -23.25 -3.51 8.55
C LEU A 343 -23.04 -4.19 9.91
N LEU A 344 -22.12 -5.16 9.98
CA LEU A 344 -21.85 -5.96 11.18
C LEU A 344 -21.22 -5.14 12.30
N VAL A 345 -20.34 -4.19 11.98
CA VAL A 345 -19.66 -3.37 12.98
C VAL A 345 -20.63 -2.48 13.77
N LYS A 346 -21.76 -2.07 13.17
CA LYS A 346 -22.83 -1.32 13.86
C LYS A 346 -23.47 -2.13 14.99
N PHE A 347 -23.53 -3.45 14.85
CA PHE A 347 -24.05 -4.35 15.88
C PHE A 347 -23.04 -4.63 17.01
N GLU A 348 -21.74 -4.41 16.79
CA GLU A 348 -20.70 -4.63 17.82
C GLU A 348 -20.71 -3.57 18.94
N GLY A 349 -21.39 -2.45 18.74
CA GLY A 349 -21.53 -1.37 19.73
C GLY A 349 -20.20 -0.71 20.12
N GLN A 350 -19.22 -0.71 19.21
CA GLN A 350 -17.90 -0.13 19.44
C GLN A 350 -17.94 1.40 19.48
N SER A 351 -16.88 2.04 19.99
CA SER A 351 -16.77 3.49 19.86
C SER A 351 -16.65 3.88 18.38
N PRO A 352 -17.18 5.03 17.95
CA PRO A 352 -17.17 5.44 16.53
C PRO A 352 -15.77 5.42 15.89
N ARG A 353 -14.74 5.72 16.69
CA ARG A 353 -13.35 5.68 16.27
C ARG A 353 -12.83 4.26 16.05
N VAL A 354 -13.18 3.34 16.95
CA VAL A 354 -12.82 1.92 16.85
C VAL A 354 -13.59 1.28 15.70
N GLU A 355 -14.86 1.61 15.51
CA GLU A 355 -15.71 1.14 14.40
C GLU A 355 -15.04 1.37 13.03
N ILE A 356 -14.64 2.62 12.76
CA ILE A 356 -13.96 2.99 11.51
C ILE A 356 -12.62 2.28 11.39
N THR A 357 -11.82 2.28 12.47
CA THR A 357 -10.47 1.69 12.45
C THR A 357 -10.50 0.18 12.23
N LEU A 358 -11.40 -0.52 12.90
CA LEU A 358 -11.57 -1.97 12.82
C LEU A 358 -12.06 -2.37 11.42
N THR A 359 -13.01 -1.62 10.86
CA THR A 359 -13.48 -1.85 9.49
C THR A 359 -12.37 -1.66 8.47
N LEU A 360 -11.55 -0.61 8.62
CA LEU A 360 -10.38 -0.39 7.76
C LEU A 360 -9.38 -1.55 7.86
N ILE A 361 -9.07 -2.03 9.06
CA ILE A 361 -8.16 -3.17 9.26
C ILE A 361 -8.70 -4.42 8.57
N ARG A 362 -9.99 -4.75 8.75
CA ARG A 362 -10.65 -5.91 8.13
C ARG A 362 -10.63 -5.81 6.59
N CYS A 363 -10.87 -4.62 6.04
CA CYS A 363 -10.79 -4.38 4.60
C CYS A 363 -9.37 -4.54 4.05
N VAL A 364 -8.35 -4.06 4.78
CA VAL A 364 -6.94 -4.24 4.38
C VAL A 364 -6.56 -5.71 4.42
N PHE A 365 -6.93 -6.43 5.48
CA PHE A 365 -6.68 -7.87 5.59
C PHE A 365 -7.35 -8.65 4.45
N LEU A 366 -8.61 -8.35 4.15
CA LEU A 366 -9.32 -8.97 3.03
C LEU A 366 -8.61 -8.72 1.69
N ARG A 367 -8.19 -7.48 1.41
CA ARG A 367 -7.50 -7.13 0.16
C ARG A 367 -6.16 -7.85 0.02
N LEU A 368 -5.34 -7.83 1.07
CA LEU A 368 -4.05 -8.50 1.08
C LEU A 368 -4.19 -10.02 1.03
N GLY A 369 -5.15 -10.58 1.75
CA GLY A 369 -5.44 -12.01 1.73
C GLY A 369 -5.96 -12.50 0.37
N ALA A 370 -6.87 -11.75 -0.26
CA ALA A 370 -7.36 -12.06 -1.61
C ALA A 370 -6.21 -12.07 -2.63
N LEU A 371 -5.33 -11.07 -2.58
CA LEU A 371 -4.14 -11.01 -3.42
C LEU A 371 -3.19 -12.20 -3.15
N GLY A 372 -2.94 -12.50 -1.86
CA GLY A 372 -2.07 -13.59 -1.45
C GLY A 372 -2.57 -14.96 -1.92
N ILE A 373 -3.87 -15.22 -1.81
CA ILE A 373 -4.48 -16.50 -2.24
C ILE A 373 -4.50 -16.62 -3.75
N PHE A 374 -4.78 -15.54 -4.47
CA PHE A 374 -4.69 -15.53 -5.93
C PHE A 374 -3.27 -15.89 -6.40
N PHE A 375 -2.24 -15.24 -5.85
CA PHE A 375 -0.85 -15.58 -6.17
C PHE A 375 -0.45 -16.98 -5.72
N PHE A 376 -0.92 -17.43 -4.56
CA PHE A 376 -0.65 -18.78 -4.07
C PHE A 376 -1.25 -19.85 -5.01
N SER A 377 -2.51 -19.65 -5.43
CA SER A 377 -3.20 -20.56 -6.36
C SER A 377 -2.53 -20.59 -7.74
N LEU A 378 -2.12 -19.43 -8.27
CA LEU A 378 -1.29 -19.35 -9.48
C LEU A 378 0.05 -20.07 -9.30
N GLY A 379 0.75 -19.79 -8.20
CA GLY A 379 2.07 -20.36 -7.91
C GLY A 379 2.04 -21.88 -7.77
N GLN A 380 1.00 -22.47 -7.20
CA GLN A 380 0.85 -23.93 -7.13
C GLN A 380 0.85 -24.59 -8.51
N LYS A 381 0.17 -23.99 -9.50
CA LYS A 381 0.11 -24.55 -10.86
C LYS A 381 1.35 -24.23 -11.69
N PHE A 382 1.95 -23.05 -11.54
CA PHE A 382 3.14 -22.67 -12.31
C PHE A 382 4.46 -23.21 -11.76
N LEU A 383 4.62 -23.28 -10.43
CA LEU A 383 5.86 -23.69 -9.77
C LEU A 383 5.83 -25.15 -9.28
N CYS A 384 4.73 -25.87 -9.54
CA CYS A 384 4.55 -27.28 -9.12
C CYS A 384 4.92 -27.55 -7.65
N LEU A 385 4.58 -26.62 -6.75
CA LEU A 385 4.95 -26.66 -5.31
C LEU A 385 4.14 -27.67 -4.48
N GLY A 386 3.32 -28.50 -5.12
CA GLY A 386 2.55 -29.57 -4.46
C GLY A 386 2.98 -30.92 -5.02
N GLY A 387 3.54 -31.78 -4.17
CA GLY A 387 4.03 -33.12 -4.51
C GLY A 387 2.94 -34.14 -4.86
N SER A 388 2.05 -33.82 -5.81
CA SER A 388 1.19 -34.82 -6.45
C SER A 388 1.70 -35.10 -7.86
N PRO A 389 1.78 -36.38 -8.28
CA PRO A 389 2.43 -36.80 -9.51
C PRO A 389 1.49 -36.60 -10.70
N ALA A 390 1.27 -35.35 -11.11
CA ALA A 390 0.82 -35.05 -12.46
C ALA A 390 2.01 -34.41 -13.19
N PRO A 391 2.35 -34.85 -14.42
CA PRO A 391 3.53 -34.35 -15.10
C PRO A 391 3.35 -32.85 -15.31
N CYS A 392 4.25 -32.04 -14.75
CA CYS A 392 4.40 -30.63 -15.10
C CYS A 392 4.70 -30.57 -16.60
N LYS A 393 3.66 -30.53 -17.43
CA LYS A 393 3.79 -30.27 -18.85
C LYS A 393 4.33 -28.85 -18.96
N THR A 394 5.49 -28.74 -19.58
CA THR A 394 6.02 -27.46 -20.04
C THR A 394 4.94 -26.82 -20.92
N TYR A 395 4.39 -25.70 -20.47
CA TYR A 395 3.47 -24.90 -21.26
C TYR A 395 4.27 -24.21 -22.35
N GLY A 396 4.49 -24.92 -23.46
CA GLY A 396 4.85 -24.31 -24.73
C GLY A 396 3.64 -23.60 -25.31
N TYR A 397 3.83 -22.38 -25.84
CA TYR A 397 2.83 -21.72 -26.67
C TYR A 397 2.42 -22.66 -27.82
N ASN A 398 1.13 -22.68 -28.12
CA ASN A 398 0.52 -23.59 -29.08
C ASN A 398 1.26 -23.52 -30.44
N PRO A 399 1.88 -24.62 -30.94
CA PRO A 399 2.63 -24.59 -32.19
C PRO A 399 1.75 -24.49 -33.44
N GLU A 400 0.42 -24.50 -33.30
CA GLU A 400 -0.54 -24.45 -34.42
C GLU A 400 -0.75 -23.06 -35.03
N PHE A 401 -0.16 -22.00 -34.46
CA PHE A 401 -0.17 -20.64 -35.02
C PHE A 401 1.20 -20.24 -35.60
N LYS A 402 1.87 -21.15 -36.32
CA LYS A 402 3.14 -20.85 -37.01
C LYS A 402 2.97 -20.66 -38.50
#